data_AF-A0A9P7JJ83-F1
#
_entry.id   AF-A0A9P7JJ83-F1
#
_cell.length_a   1.000
_cell.length_b   1.000
_cell.length_c   1.000
_cell.angle_alpha   90.00
_cell.angle_beta   90.00
_cell.angle_gamma   90.00
#
_symmetry.space_group_name_H-M   'P 1'
#
loop_
_entity.id
_entity.type
_entity.pdbx_description
1 polymer ?
#
loop_
_entity_poly.entity_id
_entity_poly.type
_entity_poly.pdbx_seq_one_letter_code
_entity_poly.pdbx_strand_id
1 'polypeptide(L)'
;MNHGRQAIASVYRSYIREIGRLPHVYLRRVFRLKAEDDCRAVLLTKCDDRRTGKLKRVSKARLLLSIRAANNGSHQAFNRILDLAYGRVGRLRWELMEPLLSDPNAPLPPPIIPGKESSRPPVYSQELTTLLTSGLSRRKRPLVPGDLSFPPILPQRADPNSSDAQILGPFSKRREVNARWKYFGQEWKKVLPPLQISVSSSREVGDEGSDLGTSTAVRKIGFDGTTVLEELIQLTKPRNISGVFLPRRWLRRRYQELLGRLPILTFTSACEDMKTKKSGGFSVSLAPNALKARNQVRPLPCATDDDIAWNQSIWQAGRAVVRGRDHQEEIHCETRSPTSNYIE
;
A
#
# COMPACT_ATOMS: atom_id res chain seq x y z
N MET A 1 14.93 -10.34 -41.63
CA MET A 1 15.13 -10.23 -40.16
C MET A 1 14.85 -8.82 -39.56
N ASN A 2 14.46 -7.80 -40.35
CA ASN A 2 14.33 -6.41 -39.84
C ASN A 2 12.95 -6.06 -39.24
N HIS A 3 11.89 -6.78 -39.61
CA HIS A 3 10.51 -6.46 -39.20
C HIS A 3 10.31 -6.49 -37.68
N GLY A 4 10.94 -7.43 -36.97
CA GLY A 4 10.84 -7.53 -35.51
C GLY A 4 11.45 -6.33 -34.79
N ARG A 5 12.62 -5.85 -35.25
CA ARG A 5 13.28 -4.66 -34.67
C ARG A 5 12.48 -3.39 -34.94
N GLN A 6 11.92 -3.24 -36.14
CA GLN A 6 11.06 -2.12 -36.50
C GLN A 6 9.79 -2.08 -35.63
N ALA A 7 9.16 -3.23 -35.38
CA ALA A 7 7.99 -3.33 -34.50
C ALA A 7 8.33 -2.90 -33.06
N ILE A 8 9.46 -3.35 -32.51
CA ILE A 8 9.93 -2.95 -31.17
C ILE A 8 10.19 -1.43 -31.12
N ALA A 9 10.86 -0.87 -32.12
CA ALA A 9 11.13 0.57 -32.19
C ALA A 9 9.84 1.40 -32.28
N SER A 10 8.84 0.94 -33.03
CA SER A 10 7.52 1.57 -33.11
C SER A 10 6.80 1.58 -31.75
N VAL A 11 6.78 0.44 -31.06
CA VAL A 11 6.21 0.31 -29.71
C VAL A 11 6.94 1.24 -28.73
N TYR A 12 8.28 1.24 -28.74
CA TYR A 12 9.09 2.10 -27.90
C TYR A 12 8.80 3.58 -28.14
N ARG A 13 8.74 4.03 -29.41
CA ARG A 13 8.40 5.42 -29.75
C ARG A 13 7.01 5.81 -29.27
N SER A 14 6.01 4.95 -29.46
CA SER A 14 4.68 5.21 -28.93
C SER A 14 4.69 5.30 -27.41
N TYR A 15 5.50 4.47 -26.75
CA TYR A 15 5.62 4.47 -25.30
C TYR A 15 6.25 5.78 -24.80
N ILE A 16 7.37 6.22 -25.38
CA ILE A 16 8.01 7.48 -25.01
C ILE A 16 7.09 8.69 -25.24
N ARG A 17 6.30 8.71 -26.32
CA ARG A 17 5.31 9.77 -26.56
C ARG A 17 4.26 9.84 -25.44
N GLU A 18 3.74 8.70 -25.00
CA GLU A 18 2.76 8.66 -23.92
C GLU A 18 3.38 8.98 -22.55
N ILE A 19 4.62 8.58 -22.31
CA ILE A 19 5.37 8.96 -21.10
C ILE A 19 5.56 10.48 -21.07
N GLY A 20 5.86 11.12 -22.20
CA GLY A 20 6.02 12.57 -22.29
C GLY A 20 4.81 13.38 -21.81
N ARG A 21 3.61 12.79 -21.88
CA ARG A 21 2.35 13.40 -21.42
C ARG A 21 2.11 13.28 -19.92
N LEU A 22 2.89 12.47 -19.21
CA LEU A 22 2.76 12.34 -17.76
C LEU A 22 3.11 13.68 -17.08
N PRO A 23 2.40 14.03 -15.99
CA PRO A 23 2.48 15.37 -15.40
C PRO A 23 3.81 15.66 -14.71
N HIS A 24 4.50 14.64 -14.20
CA HIS A 24 5.65 14.81 -13.32
C HIS A 24 6.96 14.28 -13.92
N VAL A 25 8.06 15.02 -13.73
CA VAL A 25 9.39 14.69 -14.27
C VAL A 25 9.88 13.34 -13.75
N TYR A 26 9.72 13.06 -12.45
CA TYR A 26 10.10 11.78 -11.86
C TYR A 26 9.35 10.60 -12.49
N LEU A 27 8.03 10.72 -12.71
CA LEU A 27 7.25 9.67 -13.38
C LEU A 27 7.79 9.43 -14.79
N ARG A 28 8.09 10.51 -15.53
CA ARG A 28 8.69 10.42 -16.86
C ARG A 28 10.03 9.66 -16.83
N ARG A 29 10.90 9.97 -15.87
CA ARG A 29 12.20 9.31 -15.70
C ARG A 29 12.05 7.82 -15.39
N VAL A 30 11.21 7.48 -14.41
CA VAL A 30 10.98 6.08 -13.98
C VAL A 30 10.41 5.25 -15.13
N PHE A 31 9.39 5.75 -15.82
CA PHE A 31 8.77 4.98 -16.91
C PHE A 31 9.61 4.95 -18.18
N ARG A 32 10.49 5.94 -18.40
CA ARG A 32 11.49 5.88 -19.47
C ARG A 32 12.51 4.77 -19.23
N LEU A 33 13.11 4.72 -18.05
CA LEU A 33 14.02 3.64 -17.65
C LEU A 33 13.33 2.27 -17.79
N LYS A 34 12.09 2.18 -17.31
CA LYS A 34 11.30 0.96 -17.45
C LYS A 34 11.05 0.56 -18.91
N ALA A 35 10.71 1.51 -19.78
CA ALA A 35 10.47 1.25 -21.19
C ALA A 35 11.75 0.77 -21.89
N GLU A 36 12.91 1.35 -21.53
CA GLU A 36 14.23 0.93 -22.01
C GLU A 36 14.55 -0.51 -21.58
N ASP A 37 14.36 -0.84 -20.30
CA ASP A 37 14.58 -2.19 -19.77
C ASP A 37 13.65 -3.23 -20.40
N ASP A 38 12.36 -2.91 -20.51
CA ASP A 38 11.37 -3.81 -21.10
C ASP A 38 11.70 -4.07 -22.59
N CYS A 39 12.11 -3.04 -23.35
CA CYS A 39 12.50 -3.20 -24.76
C CYS A 39 13.85 -3.94 -24.90
N ARG A 40 14.83 -3.64 -24.05
CA ARG A 40 16.12 -4.36 -24.01
C ARG A 40 15.91 -5.84 -23.71
N ALA A 41 15.03 -6.17 -22.75
CA ALA A 41 14.68 -7.55 -22.41
C ALA A 41 13.99 -8.29 -23.57
N VAL A 42 13.21 -7.61 -24.42
CA VAL A 42 12.65 -8.18 -25.65
C VAL A 42 13.76 -8.43 -26.68
N LEU A 43 14.64 -7.45 -26.91
CA LEU A 43 15.74 -7.55 -27.88
C LEU A 43 16.73 -8.67 -27.54
N LEU A 44 17.06 -8.85 -26.26
CA LEU A 44 17.96 -9.91 -25.78
C LEU A 44 17.36 -11.33 -25.86
N THR A 45 16.07 -11.45 -26.13
CA THR A 45 15.42 -12.77 -26.21
C THR A 45 15.74 -13.44 -27.55
N LYS A 46 16.43 -14.58 -27.51
CA LYS A 46 16.89 -15.33 -28.71
C LYS A 46 15.73 -15.93 -29.52
N CYS A 47 14.80 -16.61 -28.84
CA CYS A 47 13.67 -17.30 -29.47
C CYS A 47 12.56 -16.32 -29.92
N ASP A 48 12.13 -16.40 -31.17
CA ASP A 48 11.15 -15.48 -31.77
C ASP A 48 9.75 -15.60 -31.16
N ASP A 49 9.28 -16.79 -30.82
CA ASP A 49 7.97 -16.96 -30.15
C ASP A 49 7.94 -16.32 -28.76
N ARG A 50 9.03 -16.49 -28.00
CA ARG A 50 9.18 -15.83 -26.70
C ARG A 50 9.32 -14.32 -26.86
N ARG A 51 10.00 -13.87 -27.91
CA ARG A 51 10.15 -12.45 -28.25
C ARG A 51 8.81 -11.83 -28.62
N THR A 52 8.00 -12.46 -29.46
CA THR A 52 6.66 -11.97 -29.80
C THR A 52 5.73 -12.00 -28.59
N GLY A 53 5.81 -13.01 -27.73
CA GLY A 53 5.07 -13.08 -26.47
C GLY A 53 5.48 -11.98 -25.47
N LYS A 54 6.77 -11.66 -25.37
CA LYS A 54 7.25 -10.52 -24.55
C LYS A 54 6.86 -9.18 -25.18
N LEU A 55 7.00 -9.03 -26.50
CA LEU A 55 6.59 -7.83 -27.21
C LEU A 55 5.08 -7.60 -27.06
N LYS A 56 4.24 -8.64 -27.19
CA LYS A 56 2.80 -8.58 -26.87
C LYS A 56 2.59 -8.19 -25.42
N ARG A 57 3.38 -8.71 -24.46
CA ARG A 57 3.31 -8.29 -23.05
C ARG A 57 3.73 -6.84 -22.81
N VAL A 58 4.53 -6.22 -23.68
CA VAL A 58 4.94 -4.80 -23.65
C VAL A 58 3.96 -3.91 -24.43
N SER A 59 3.45 -4.36 -25.57
CA SER A 59 2.57 -3.59 -26.47
C SER A 59 1.09 -3.71 -26.11
N LYS A 60 0.60 -4.94 -25.88
CA LYS A 60 -0.65 -5.20 -25.16
C LYS A 60 -0.47 -5.07 -23.65
N ALA A 61 0.71 -4.65 -23.18
CA ALA A 61 0.94 -4.43 -21.76
C ALA A 61 -0.20 -3.59 -21.23
N ARG A 62 -0.76 -4.10 -20.14
CA ARG A 62 -1.54 -3.32 -19.20
C ARG A 62 -0.81 -2.02 -18.81
N LEU A 63 0.48 -1.85 -19.08
CA LEU A 63 1.24 -0.64 -18.79
C LEU A 63 1.08 0.47 -19.83
N LEU A 64 1.34 0.25 -21.13
CA LEU A 64 1.10 1.29 -22.15
C LEU A 64 -0.37 1.71 -22.16
N LEU A 65 -1.28 0.73 -22.07
CA LEU A 65 -2.71 0.99 -21.93
C LEU A 65 -3.04 1.72 -20.62
N SER A 66 -2.40 1.38 -19.51
CA SER A 66 -2.60 2.11 -18.24
C SER A 66 -2.06 3.53 -18.32
N ILE A 67 -0.96 3.79 -19.02
CA ILE A 67 -0.42 5.15 -19.19
C ILE A 67 -1.32 5.97 -20.08
N ARG A 68 -1.79 5.43 -21.21
CA ARG A 68 -2.81 6.09 -22.03
C ARG A 68 -4.09 6.37 -21.25
N ALA A 69 -4.63 5.37 -20.55
CA ALA A 69 -5.83 5.53 -19.73
C ALA A 69 -5.64 6.59 -18.63
N ALA A 70 -4.45 6.63 -18.02
CA ALA A 70 -4.12 7.62 -16.99
C ALA A 70 -3.98 9.04 -17.58
N ASN A 71 -3.35 9.18 -18.75
CA ASN A 71 -3.28 10.44 -19.50
C ASN A 71 -4.69 10.92 -19.89
N ASN A 72 -5.63 10.00 -20.12
CA ASN A 72 -7.05 10.29 -20.39
C ASN A 72 -7.89 10.52 -19.11
N GLY A 73 -7.28 10.59 -17.93
CA GLY A 73 -7.98 10.91 -16.67
C GLY A 73 -8.53 9.72 -15.87
N SER A 74 -8.21 8.47 -16.25
CA SER A 74 -8.57 7.30 -15.44
C SER A 74 -7.79 7.27 -14.11
N HIS A 75 -8.50 7.50 -13.01
CA HIS A 75 -7.91 7.57 -11.68
C HIS A 75 -7.32 6.23 -11.21
N GLN A 76 -7.94 5.09 -11.56
CA GLN A 76 -7.42 3.77 -11.21
C GLN A 76 -6.11 3.47 -11.93
N ALA A 77 -6.04 3.81 -13.22
CA ALA A 77 -4.84 3.63 -14.02
C ALA A 77 -3.70 4.54 -13.53
N PHE A 78 -4.01 5.80 -13.20
CA PHE A 78 -3.03 6.74 -12.66
C PHE A 78 -2.54 6.32 -11.27
N ASN A 79 -3.42 5.89 -10.37
CA ASN A 79 -3.03 5.36 -9.06
C ASN A 79 -2.11 4.14 -9.20
N ARG A 80 -2.35 3.27 -10.19
CA ARG A 80 -1.46 2.14 -10.46
C ARG A 80 -0.08 2.55 -10.99
N ILE A 81 -0.01 3.63 -11.77
CA ILE A 81 1.24 4.23 -12.24
C ILE A 81 2.03 4.79 -11.05
N LEU A 82 1.35 5.52 -10.16
CA LEU A 82 1.96 5.99 -8.91
C LEU A 82 2.45 4.81 -8.05
N ASP A 83 1.63 3.76 -7.92
CA ASP A 83 1.98 2.58 -7.14
C ASP A 83 3.22 1.85 -7.68
N LEU A 84 3.40 1.81 -8.99
CA LEU A 84 4.60 1.26 -9.60
C LEU A 84 5.81 2.18 -9.39
N ALA A 85 5.64 3.48 -9.62
CA ALA A 85 6.74 4.44 -9.55
C ALA A 85 7.29 4.63 -8.13
N TYR A 86 6.42 4.59 -7.12
CA TYR A 86 6.79 4.77 -5.71
C TYR A 86 6.87 3.45 -4.93
N GLY A 87 7.09 2.33 -5.63
CA GLY A 87 7.42 1.05 -5.02
C GLY A 87 6.32 0.45 -4.14
N ARG A 88 5.03 0.73 -4.42
CA ARG A 88 3.91 0.07 -3.74
C ARG A 88 3.62 -1.32 -4.31
N VAL A 89 4.04 -1.56 -5.56
CA VAL A 89 3.84 -2.80 -6.32
C VAL A 89 5.09 -3.10 -7.15
N GLY A 90 5.33 -4.37 -7.46
CA GLY A 90 6.37 -4.80 -8.39
C GLY A 90 7.74 -4.93 -7.75
N ARG A 91 8.78 -4.80 -8.57
CA ARG A 91 10.18 -5.01 -8.18
C ARG A 91 10.66 -3.99 -7.16
N LEU A 92 10.40 -2.71 -7.40
CA LEU A 92 10.81 -1.64 -6.49
C LEU A 92 10.22 -1.82 -5.08
N ARG A 93 9.02 -2.41 -4.96
CA ARG A 93 8.47 -2.77 -3.65
C ARG A 93 9.36 -3.74 -2.88
N TRP A 94 9.89 -4.75 -3.57
CA TRP A 94 10.81 -5.72 -2.96
C TRP A 94 12.09 -5.04 -2.54
N GLU A 95 12.70 -4.23 -3.42
CA GLU A 95 13.94 -3.50 -3.14
C GLU A 95 13.81 -2.55 -1.94
N LEU A 96 12.64 -1.92 -1.76
CA LEU A 96 12.36 -1.09 -0.58
C LEU A 96 12.15 -1.90 0.71
N MET A 97 11.59 -3.11 0.61
CA MET A 97 11.26 -3.94 1.77
C MET A 97 12.40 -4.86 2.19
N GLU A 98 13.23 -5.32 1.27
CA GLU A 98 14.29 -6.31 1.50
C GLU A 98 15.24 -5.91 2.64
N PRO A 99 15.72 -4.66 2.75
CA PRO A 99 16.56 -4.24 3.88
C PRO A 99 15.87 -4.28 5.25
N LEU A 100 14.53 -4.29 5.27
CA LEU A 100 13.69 -4.37 6.48
C LEU A 100 13.38 -5.81 6.88
N LEU A 101 13.53 -6.78 5.96
CA LEU A 101 13.21 -8.19 6.20
C LEU A 101 14.34 -8.94 6.92
N SER A 102 15.55 -8.37 6.95
CA SER A 102 16.73 -8.97 7.56
C SER A 102 17.37 -7.95 8.49
N ASP A 103 17.74 -8.36 9.71
CA ASP A 103 18.47 -7.51 10.64
C ASP A 103 19.91 -8.03 10.82
N PRO A 104 20.95 -7.38 10.25
CA PRO A 104 22.34 -7.80 10.45
C PRO A 104 22.84 -7.56 11.88
N ASN A 105 22.23 -6.65 12.64
CA ASN A 105 22.68 -6.29 13.98
C ASN A 105 21.97 -7.10 15.07
N ALA A 106 20.80 -7.66 14.78
CA ALA A 106 20.08 -8.49 15.74
C ALA A 106 20.70 -9.90 15.85
N PRO A 107 20.83 -10.44 17.08
CA PRO A 107 21.27 -11.81 17.26
C PRO A 107 20.25 -12.77 16.64
N LEU A 108 20.75 -13.74 15.87
CA LEU A 108 19.88 -14.74 15.26
C LEU A 108 19.25 -15.61 16.35
N PRO A 109 17.92 -15.80 16.34
CA PRO A 109 17.24 -16.64 17.30
C PRO A 109 17.72 -18.10 17.16
N PRO A 110 17.65 -18.89 18.25
CA PRO A 110 18.01 -20.29 18.20
C PRO A 110 17.10 -21.06 17.23
N PRO A 111 17.62 -22.09 16.55
CA PRO A 111 16.81 -22.93 15.67
C PRO A 111 15.76 -23.71 16.48
N ILE A 112 14.50 -23.74 16.01
CA ILE A 112 13.41 -24.46 16.67
C ILE A 112 13.69 -25.98 16.67
N ILE A 113 14.27 -26.49 15.58
CA ILE A 113 14.71 -27.88 15.44
C ILE A 113 16.24 -27.90 15.66
N PRO A 114 16.74 -28.58 16.71
CA PRO A 114 18.17 -28.68 16.98
C PRO A 114 18.94 -29.20 15.75
N GLY A 115 20.08 -28.59 15.46
CA GLY A 115 20.94 -28.95 14.32
C GLY A 115 20.44 -28.50 12.94
N LYS A 116 19.27 -27.84 12.83
CA LYS A 116 18.72 -27.38 11.55
C LYS A 116 18.57 -25.87 11.51
N GLU A 117 19.53 -25.17 10.92
CA GLU A 117 19.55 -23.70 10.87
C GLU A 117 18.39 -23.08 10.07
N SER A 118 17.89 -23.78 9.04
CA SER A 118 16.70 -23.35 8.29
C SER A 118 15.41 -23.36 9.12
N SER A 119 15.44 -23.91 10.34
CA SER A 119 14.34 -23.86 11.29
C SER A 119 14.35 -22.64 12.21
N ARG A 120 15.30 -21.71 12.03
CA ARG A 120 15.30 -20.44 12.76
C ARG A 120 14.02 -19.65 12.43
N PRO A 121 13.36 -19.07 13.44
CA PRO A 121 12.22 -18.21 13.20
C PRO A 121 12.65 -16.92 12.50
N PRO A 122 11.74 -16.27 11.76
CA PRO A 122 12.04 -14.99 11.11
C PRO A 122 12.34 -13.92 12.16
N VAL A 123 13.37 -13.10 11.90
CA VAL A 123 13.73 -11.96 12.74
C VAL A 123 12.99 -10.73 12.24
N TYR A 124 12.31 -10.02 13.13
CA TYR A 124 11.69 -8.75 12.82
C TYR A 124 12.66 -7.62 13.18
N SER A 125 13.08 -6.85 12.19
CA SER A 125 13.82 -5.61 12.47
C SER A 125 12.94 -4.64 13.28
N GLN A 126 13.54 -3.71 14.01
CA GLN A 126 12.78 -2.73 14.81
C GLN A 126 11.90 -1.86 13.91
N GLU A 127 12.40 -1.49 12.74
CA GLU A 127 11.68 -0.76 11.70
C GLU A 127 10.46 -1.55 11.22
N LEU A 128 10.64 -2.82 10.87
CA LEU A 128 9.55 -3.67 10.40
C LEU A 128 8.52 -3.93 11.51
N THR A 129 8.97 -4.13 12.75
CA THR A 129 8.11 -4.29 13.92
C THR A 129 7.21 -3.09 14.11
N THR A 130 7.79 -1.88 14.06
CA THR A 130 7.05 -0.61 14.18
C THR A 130 6.06 -0.43 13.03
N LEU A 131 6.45 -0.81 11.81
CA LEU A 131 5.55 -0.79 10.66
C LEU A 131 4.44 -1.85 10.75
N LEU A 132 4.66 -2.97 11.45
CA LEU A 132 3.67 -4.03 11.60
C LEU A 132 2.61 -3.71 12.66
N THR A 133 3.03 -3.03 13.73
CA THR A 133 2.19 -2.61 14.85
C THR A 133 1.47 -1.28 14.60
N SER A 134 1.97 -0.45 13.68
CA SER A 134 1.31 0.81 13.30
C SER A 134 0.12 0.59 12.35
N GLY A 135 -0.99 1.30 12.62
CA GLY A 135 -2.17 1.31 11.76
C GLY A 135 -2.00 2.14 10.47
N LEU A 136 -0.95 2.97 10.38
CA LEU A 136 -0.73 3.88 9.24
C LEU A 136 0.02 3.19 8.07
N SER A 137 0.89 2.24 8.41
CA SER A 137 1.76 1.53 7.46
C SER A 137 1.14 0.26 6.90
N ARG A 138 -0.01 -0.19 7.41
CA ARG A 138 -0.63 -1.45 6.96
C ARG A 138 -1.92 -1.23 6.21
N ARG A 139 -2.15 -2.11 5.22
CA ARG A 139 -3.42 -2.18 4.49
C ARG A 139 -4.55 -2.82 5.32
N LYS A 140 -4.19 -3.56 6.37
CA LYS A 140 -5.09 -4.29 7.28
C LYS A 140 -4.87 -3.81 8.72
N ARG A 141 -5.72 -4.27 9.64
CA ARG A 141 -5.64 -3.97 11.08
C ARG A 141 -4.21 -4.17 11.62
N PRO A 142 -3.65 -3.23 12.41
CA PRO A 142 -2.33 -3.35 13.05
C PRO A 142 -2.18 -4.64 13.86
N LEU A 143 -0.94 -5.15 13.97
CA LEU A 143 -0.65 -6.38 14.72
C LEU A 143 -0.51 -6.04 16.18
N VAL A 144 -0.94 -6.95 17.06
CA VAL A 144 -0.60 -6.88 18.47
C VAL A 144 0.87 -7.29 18.61
N PRO A 145 1.69 -6.62 19.44
CA PRO A 145 3.09 -7.02 19.62
C PRO A 145 3.28 -8.50 19.99
N GLY A 146 2.35 -9.08 20.76
CA GLY A 146 2.34 -10.52 21.09
C GLY A 146 2.17 -11.44 19.88
N ASP A 147 1.49 -10.99 18.82
CA ASP A 147 1.31 -11.77 17.59
C ASP A 147 2.62 -11.95 16.81
N LEU A 148 3.64 -11.13 17.10
CA LEU A 148 4.96 -11.24 16.46
C LEU A 148 5.77 -12.41 17.03
N SER A 149 5.66 -12.65 18.35
CA SER A 149 6.32 -13.78 19.02
C SER A 149 5.50 -15.06 18.89
N PHE A 150 4.19 -14.98 19.10
CA PHE A 150 3.25 -16.09 19.02
C PHE A 150 2.11 -15.78 18.05
N PRO A 151 2.27 -16.10 16.75
CA PRO A 151 1.27 -15.77 15.75
C PRO A 151 -0.06 -16.51 15.98
N PRO A 152 -1.21 -15.87 15.72
CA PRO A 152 -2.54 -16.43 16.00
C PRO A 152 -2.89 -17.66 15.13
N ILE A 153 -2.06 -17.99 14.14
CA ILE A 153 -2.20 -19.22 13.34
C ILE A 153 -1.65 -20.46 14.07
N LEU A 154 -0.85 -20.28 15.12
CA LEU A 154 -0.36 -21.36 15.95
C LEU A 154 -1.44 -21.76 16.97
N PRO A 155 -1.66 -23.07 17.18
CA PRO A 155 -2.52 -23.53 18.26
C PRO A 155 -1.86 -23.27 19.61
N GLN A 156 -2.65 -23.11 20.68
CA GLN A 156 -2.13 -22.94 22.06
C GLN A 156 -1.20 -24.09 22.45
N ARG A 157 -1.46 -25.30 21.94
CA ARG A 157 -0.58 -26.49 22.03
C ARG A 157 0.88 -26.25 21.62
N ALA A 158 1.18 -25.22 20.82
CA ALA A 158 2.55 -24.88 20.48
C ALA A 158 3.35 -24.37 21.68
N ASP A 159 2.70 -23.81 22.69
CA ASP A 159 3.33 -23.46 23.95
C ASP A 159 3.43 -24.70 24.85
N PRO A 160 4.65 -25.09 25.29
CA PRO A 160 4.85 -26.30 26.10
C PRO A 160 4.19 -26.21 27.48
N ASN A 161 3.93 -24.99 27.96
CA ASN A 161 3.29 -24.73 29.25
C ASN A 161 1.76 -24.69 29.16
N SER A 162 1.17 -24.80 27.97
CA SER A 162 -0.28 -24.80 27.80
C SER A 162 -0.89 -26.12 28.29
N SER A 163 -2.11 -26.08 28.82
CA SER A 163 -2.89 -27.27 29.19
C SER A 163 -3.09 -28.21 27.99
N ASP A 164 -3.33 -27.66 26.80
CA ASP A 164 -3.46 -28.42 25.55
C ASP A 164 -2.20 -29.22 25.22
N ALA A 165 -1.00 -28.67 25.45
CA ALA A 165 0.25 -29.40 25.24
C ALA A 165 0.45 -30.50 26.27
N GLN A 166 -0.03 -30.31 27.51
CA GLN A 166 0.02 -31.34 28.55
C GLN A 166 -0.95 -32.49 28.26
N ILE A 167 -2.17 -32.18 27.79
CA ILE A 167 -3.22 -33.19 27.51
C ILE A 167 -2.94 -33.93 26.20
N LEU A 168 -2.63 -33.22 25.13
CA LEU A 168 -2.52 -33.79 23.78
C LEU A 168 -1.08 -34.10 23.36
N GLY A 169 -0.10 -33.70 24.17
CA GLY A 169 1.33 -33.77 23.89
C GLY A 169 1.87 -32.53 23.14
N PRO A 170 3.19 -32.42 22.93
CA PRO A 170 3.80 -31.25 22.30
C PRO A 170 3.39 -31.09 20.83
N PHE A 171 3.39 -29.84 20.33
CA PHE A 171 3.15 -29.56 18.91
C PHE A 171 4.39 -29.93 18.05
N SER A 172 4.14 -30.32 16.80
CA SER A 172 5.23 -30.67 15.88
C SER A 172 6.07 -29.44 15.53
N LYS A 173 7.35 -29.44 15.92
CA LYS A 173 8.33 -28.39 15.61
C LYS A 173 8.39 -28.00 14.14
N ARG A 174 8.28 -28.97 13.22
CA ARG A 174 8.26 -28.70 11.77
C ARG A 174 7.02 -27.91 11.34
N ARG A 175 5.85 -28.24 11.92
CA ARG A 175 4.61 -27.51 11.64
C ARG A 175 4.68 -26.09 12.22
N GLU A 176 5.29 -25.94 13.39
CA GLU A 176 5.52 -24.64 14.03
C GLU A 176 6.38 -23.72 13.15
N VAL A 177 7.54 -24.21 12.68
CA VAL A 177 8.44 -23.49 11.76
C VAL A 177 7.67 -23.04 10.52
N ASN A 178 6.95 -23.95 9.87
CA ASN A 178 6.18 -23.65 8.67
C ASN A 178 5.08 -22.60 8.93
N ALA A 179 4.39 -22.70 10.07
CA ALA A 179 3.35 -21.77 10.46
C ALA A 179 3.91 -20.36 10.72
N ARG A 180 5.02 -20.24 11.44
CA ARG A 180 5.73 -18.97 11.67
C ARG A 180 6.19 -18.32 10.36
N TRP A 181 6.84 -19.07 9.46
CA TRP A 181 7.29 -18.54 8.17
C TRP A 181 6.13 -18.18 7.23
N LYS A 182 5.06 -18.97 7.22
CA LYS A 182 3.84 -18.66 6.47
C LYS A 182 3.21 -17.37 6.98
N TYR A 183 3.10 -17.22 8.29
CA TYR A 183 2.56 -16.00 8.92
C TYR A 183 3.41 -14.79 8.56
N PHE A 184 4.72 -14.83 8.82
CA PHE A 184 5.66 -13.78 8.45
C PHE A 184 5.53 -13.37 6.98
N GLY A 185 5.58 -14.37 6.08
CA GLY A 185 5.45 -14.18 4.64
C GLY A 185 4.14 -13.52 4.20
N GLN A 186 3.06 -13.73 4.95
CA GLN A 186 1.77 -13.08 4.72
C GLN A 186 1.70 -11.68 5.33
N GLU A 187 2.30 -11.47 6.50
CA GLU A 187 2.23 -10.22 7.23
C GLU A 187 3.06 -9.11 6.61
N TRP A 188 4.33 -9.36 6.24
CA TRP A 188 5.16 -8.32 5.64
C TRP A 188 4.60 -7.85 4.29
N LYS A 189 3.92 -8.73 3.54
CA LYS A 189 3.22 -8.38 2.28
C LYS A 189 2.02 -7.47 2.48
N LYS A 190 1.55 -7.25 3.71
CA LYS A 190 0.46 -6.30 4.03
C LYS A 190 1.01 -4.91 4.40
N VAL A 191 2.31 -4.80 4.64
CA VAL A 191 3.00 -3.55 4.95
C VAL A 191 3.24 -2.74 3.68
N LEU A 192 3.02 -1.43 3.80
CA LEU A 192 3.36 -0.42 2.81
C LEU A 192 4.82 0.00 3.07
N PRO A 193 5.73 -0.09 2.08
CA PRO A 193 7.13 0.23 2.31
C PRO A 193 7.31 1.70 2.69
N PRO A 194 8.15 2.07 3.66
CA PRO A 194 8.52 3.46 3.85
C PRO A 194 9.33 3.95 2.63
N LEU A 195 9.21 5.23 2.28
CA LEU A 195 10.08 5.82 1.24
C LEU A 195 11.38 6.37 1.84
N GLN A 196 11.34 6.83 3.09
CA GLN A 196 12.43 7.51 3.75
C GLN A 196 12.36 7.20 5.25
N ILE A 197 13.54 7.17 5.88
CA ILE A 197 13.67 7.18 7.32
C ILE A 197 14.18 8.55 7.72
N SER A 198 13.36 9.34 8.43
CA SER A 198 13.77 10.64 8.94
C SER A 198 14.40 10.47 10.32
N VAL A 199 15.55 11.08 10.57
CA VAL A 199 16.13 11.15 11.92
C VAL A 199 15.66 12.45 12.56
N SER A 200 14.88 12.37 13.63
CA SER A 200 14.53 13.56 14.41
C SER A 200 15.60 13.78 15.47
N SER A 201 16.45 14.80 15.30
CA SER A 201 17.32 15.28 16.36
C SER A 201 16.47 16.01 17.41
N SER A 202 16.44 15.51 18.63
CA SER A 202 15.59 16.06 19.70
C SER A 202 16.09 17.41 20.27
N ARG A 203 17.14 18.01 19.71
CA ARG A 203 17.74 19.25 20.22
C ARG A 203 18.14 20.17 19.07
N GLU A 204 17.44 21.30 18.96
CA GLU A 204 17.83 22.47 18.15
C GLU A 204 18.92 23.29 18.85
N VAL A 205 19.90 22.65 19.50
CA VAL A 205 21.02 23.35 20.13
C VAL A 205 22.14 23.39 19.10
N GLY A 206 22.39 24.59 18.56
CA GLY A 206 23.21 24.87 17.38
C GLY A 206 24.70 24.53 17.49
N ASP A 207 25.03 23.25 17.60
CA ASP A 207 26.40 22.76 17.55
C ASP A 207 26.66 22.13 16.17
N GLU A 208 27.17 22.92 15.23
CA GLU A 208 27.38 22.58 13.80
C GLU A 208 28.52 21.56 13.54
N GLY A 209 28.96 20.79 14.55
CA GLY A 209 30.26 20.11 14.51
C GLY A 209 30.32 18.60 14.29
N SER A 210 29.25 17.81 14.45
CA SER A 210 29.40 16.34 14.60
C SER A 210 28.29 15.47 13.99
N ASP A 211 28.04 15.60 12.69
CA ASP A 211 27.04 14.79 11.97
C ASP A 211 27.51 13.37 11.55
N LEU A 212 28.78 13.00 11.82
CA LEU A 212 29.34 11.74 11.33
C LEU A 212 28.94 10.49 12.15
N GLY A 213 28.56 10.65 13.43
CA GLY A 213 28.38 9.51 14.34
C GLY A 213 27.01 8.83 14.26
N THR A 214 25.93 9.61 14.18
CA THR A 214 24.54 9.13 14.31
C THR A 214 24.02 8.40 13.06
N SER A 215 24.63 8.64 11.90
CA SER A 215 24.21 8.03 10.62
C SER A 215 24.51 6.53 10.53
N THR A 216 25.37 5.97 11.38
CA THR A 216 25.72 4.53 11.30
C THR A 216 24.63 3.62 11.88
N ALA A 217 23.79 4.12 12.78
CA ALA A 217 22.76 3.32 13.43
C ALA A 217 21.50 3.15 12.57
N VAL A 218 21.21 4.12 11.69
CA VAL A 218 19.99 4.12 10.88
C VAL A 218 20.31 3.61 9.48
N ARG A 219 19.60 2.57 9.05
CA ARG A 219 19.77 2.03 7.70
C ARG A 219 19.27 3.03 6.68
N LYS A 220 20.05 3.24 5.63
CA LYS A 220 19.58 3.95 4.45
C LYS A 220 18.58 3.06 3.71
N ILE A 221 17.31 3.45 3.73
CA ILE A 221 16.23 2.70 3.09
C ILE A 221 15.56 3.58 2.05
N GLY A 222 15.42 3.02 0.85
CA GLY A 222 14.65 3.61 -0.24
C GLY A 222 15.26 4.87 -0.83
N PHE A 223 14.54 5.97 -0.69
CA PHE A 223 14.81 7.26 -1.33
C PHE A 223 15.56 8.22 -0.40
N ASP A 224 16.25 7.67 0.60
CA ASP A 224 17.03 8.46 1.54
C ASP A 224 18.09 9.30 0.80
N GLY A 225 18.19 10.58 1.16
CA GLY A 225 19.00 11.58 0.47
C GLY A 225 18.46 12.10 -0.87
N THR A 226 17.23 11.74 -1.28
CA THR A 226 16.61 12.28 -2.50
C THR A 226 15.45 13.22 -2.19
N THR A 227 15.20 14.21 -3.06
CA THR A 227 14.12 15.21 -2.93
C THR A 227 12.73 14.70 -3.31
N VAL A 228 12.57 13.39 -3.48
CA VAL A 228 11.38 12.78 -4.09
C VAL A 228 10.14 12.96 -3.20
N LEU A 229 10.30 12.89 -1.87
CA LEU A 229 9.21 13.08 -0.93
C LEU A 229 8.80 14.56 -0.85
N GLU A 230 9.77 15.46 -0.82
CA GLU A 230 9.55 16.91 -0.79
C GLU A 230 8.84 17.35 -2.08
N GLU A 231 9.28 16.86 -3.24
CA GLU A 231 8.61 17.08 -4.53
C GLU A 231 7.15 16.62 -4.48
N LEU A 232 6.88 15.42 -3.96
CA LEU A 232 5.52 14.91 -3.78
C LEU A 232 4.67 15.82 -2.90
N ILE A 233 5.21 16.27 -1.77
CA ILE A 233 4.52 17.19 -0.85
C ILE A 233 4.24 18.52 -1.57
N GLN A 234 5.21 19.04 -2.34
CA GLN A 234 5.02 20.26 -3.13
C GLN A 234 3.93 20.12 -4.19
N LEU A 235 3.78 18.95 -4.82
CA LEU A 235 2.71 18.68 -5.79
C LEU A 235 1.31 18.69 -5.17
N THR A 236 1.21 18.52 -3.85
CA THR A 236 -0.08 18.63 -3.16
C THR A 236 -0.47 20.06 -2.80
N LYS A 237 0.46 21.02 -2.91
CA LYS A 237 0.19 22.43 -2.68
C LYS A 237 -0.46 23.06 -3.93
N PRO A 238 -1.35 24.05 -3.79
CA PRO A 238 -1.91 24.76 -4.93
C PRO A 238 -0.81 25.59 -5.60
N ARG A 239 -0.14 25.04 -6.62
CA ARG A 239 0.79 25.76 -7.47
C ARG A 239 0.25 25.88 -8.89
N ASN A 240 0.64 26.96 -9.56
CA ASN A 240 0.35 27.17 -10.97
C ASN A 240 1.23 26.28 -11.84
N ILE A 241 0.88 24.99 -11.97
CA ILE A 241 1.48 24.12 -12.98
C ILE A 241 0.80 24.43 -14.31
N SER A 242 1.47 25.19 -15.17
CA SER A 242 1.07 25.40 -16.57
C SER A 242 1.45 24.17 -17.42
N GLY A 243 0.68 23.88 -18.46
CA GLY A 243 1.04 22.85 -19.46
C GLY A 243 0.66 21.39 -19.14
N VAL A 244 -0.17 21.14 -18.11
CA VAL A 244 -0.68 19.78 -17.82
C VAL A 244 -2.14 19.63 -18.25
N PHE A 245 -2.42 18.61 -19.05
CA PHE A 245 -3.77 18.34 -19.61
C PHE A 245 -4.81 17.88 -18.58
N LEU A 246 -4.37 17.44 -17.39
CA LEU A 246 -5.25 16.93 -16.35
C LEU A 246 -5.65 18.03 -15.36
N PRO A 247 -6.92 18.09 -14.89
CA PRO A 247 -7.37 19.09 -13.92
C PRO A 247 -6.51 19.07 -12.65
N ARG A 248 -6.06 20.25 -12.20
CA ARG A 248 -5.17 20.38 -11.03
C ARG A 248 -5.74 19.77 -9.76
N ARG A 249 -7.03 19.99 -9.49
CA ARG A 249 -7.74 19.41 -8.34
C ARG A 249 -7.71 17.88 -8.36
N TRP A 250 -7.82 17.28 -9.55
CA TRP A 250 -7.74 15.84 -9.72
C TRP A 250 -6.34 15.33 -9.37
N LEU A 251 -5.29 15.95 -9.92
CA LEU A 251 -3.89 15.55 -9.65
C LEU A 251 -3.54 15.67 -8.18
N ARG A 252 -3.84 16.83 -7.57
CA ARG A 252 -3.61 17.08 -6.14
C ARG A 252 -4.22 15.96 -5.29
N ARG A 253 -5.48 15.62 -5.53
CA ARG A 253 -6.18 14.56 -4.80
C ARG A 253 -5.48 13.20 -4.95
N ARG A 254 -5.01 12.85 -6.16
CA ARG A 254 -4.28 11.58 -6.39
C ARG A 254 -2.96 11.53 -5.63
N TYR A 255 -2.19 12.62 -5.61
CA TYR A 255 -0.94 12.69 -4.84
C TYR A 255 -1.18 12.70 -3.33
N GLN A 256 -2.22 13.36 -2.85
CA GLN A 256 -2.59 13.28 -1.43
C GLN A 256 -3.02 11.86 -1.02
N GLU A 257 -3.75 11.14 -1.87
CA GLU A 257 -4.06 9.71 -1.67
C GLU A 257 -2.82 8.82 -1.71
N LEU A 258 -1.83 9.16 -2.54
CA LEU A 258 -0.53 8.49 -2.51
C LEU A 258 0.16 8.74 -1.18
N LEU A 259 0.31 9.99 -0.74
CA LEU A 259 0.92 10.35 0.56
C LEU A 259 0.24 9.65 1.74
N GLY A 260 -1.08 9.44 1.69
CA GLY A 260 -1.81 8.64 2.70
C GLY A 260 -1.44 7.15 2.74
N ARG A 261 -0.69 6.67 1.76
CA ARG A 261 -0.20 5.28 1.62
C ARG A 261 1.34 5.20 1.66
N LEU A 262 2.00 6.29 2.02
CA LEU A 262 3.45 6.41 2.17
C LEU A 262 3.76 6.66 3.65
N PRO A 263 3.95 5.60 4.46
CA PRO A 263 4.39 5.79 5.83
C PRO A 263 5.78 6.43 5.84
N ILE A 264 5.95 7.41 6.71
CA ILE A 264 7.25 8.02 7.04
C ILE A 264 7.69 7.37 8.34
N LEU A 265 8.86 6.74 8.33
CA LEU A 265 9.44 6.15 9.51
C LEU A 265 10.38 7.17 10.13
N THR A 266 10.15 7.55 11.38
CA THR A 266 10.97 8.55 12.09
C THR A 266 11.72 7.86 13.21
N PHE A 267 13.05 7.93 13.18
CA PHE A 267 13.90 7.46 14.27
C PHE A 267 14.11 8.60 15.26
N THR A 268 13.70 8.36 16.50
CA THR A 268 14.01 9.22 17.65
C THR A 268 15.22 8.63 18.35
N SER A 269 16.33 9.37 18.36
CA SER A 269 17.52 8.96 19.11
C SER A 269 17.18 8.83 20.59
N ALA A 270 17.92 7.94 21.28
CA ALA A 270 17.86 7.85 22.73
C ALA A 270 18.16 9.24 23.32
N CYS A 271 17.23 9.78 24.09
CA CYS A 271 17.53 10.92 24.93
C CYS A 271 18.37 10.40 26.11
N GLU A 272 19.60 10.87 26.25
CA GLU A 272 20.44 10.60 27.42
C GLU A 272 19.95 11.42 28.62
N ASP A 273 18.72 11.16 29.05
CA ASP A 273 18.30 11.60 30.37
C ASP A 273 19.03 10.72 31.40
N MET A 274 19.79 11.37 32.28
CA MET A 274 20.72 10.80 33.27
C MET A 274 20.17 9.67 34.18
N LYS A 275 18.88 9.33 34.09
CA LYS A 275 18.21 8.36 34.97
C LYS A 275 17.71 7.09 34.27
N THR A 276 17.49 7.09 32.96
CA THR A 276 17.06 5.87 32.24
C THR A 276 17.63 5.84 30.84
N LYS A 277 18.57 4.93 30.56
CA LYS A 277 19.07 4.66 29.21
C LYS A 277 17.97 3.98 28.38
N LYS A 278 17.06 4.77 27.82
CA LYS A 278 16.05 4.29 26.88
C LYS A 278 16.72 4.13 25.52
N SER A 279 16.64 2.94 24.93
CA SER A 279 17.08 2.73 23.55
C SER A 279 16.29 3.64 22.61
N GLY A 280 16.93 4.11 21.53
CA GLY A 280 16.23 4.84 20.47
C GLY A 280 15.04 4.04 19.95
N GLY A 281 14.04 4.75 19.44
CA GLY A 281 12.77 4.18 19.01
C GLY A 281 12.43 4.62 17.60
N PHE A 282 11.61 3.81 16.92
CA PHE A 282 11.00 4.20 15.66
C PHE A 282 9.54 4.58 15.89
N SER A 283 9.07 5.59 15.17
CA SER A 283 7.67 5.98 15.11
C SER A 283 7.24 6.09 13.64
N VAL A 284 5.95 5.90 13.37
CA VAL A 284 5.40 6.00 12.01
C VAL A 284 4.47 7.19 11.94
N SER A 285 4.72 8.08 11.01
CA SER A 285 3.89 9.25 10.70
C SER A 285 3.47 9.24 9.22
N LEU A 286 2.58 10.17 8.85
CA LEU A 286 2.21 10.42 7.46
C LEU A 286 2.63 11.84 7.08
N ALA A 287 2.89 12.04 5.79
CA ALA A 287 3.24 13.36 5.26
C ALA A 287 2.12 14.40 5.51
N PRO A 288 2.48 15.69 5.64
CA PRO A 288 1.48 16.76 5.67
C PRO A 288 0.63 16.71 4.39
N ASN A 289 -0.65 17.03 4.52
CA ASN A 289 -1.65 16.96 3.43
C ASN A 289 -1.98 15.55 2.92
N ALA A 290 -1.48 14.48 3.55
CA ALA A 290 -1.90 13.12 3.22
C ALA A 290 -3.41 12.96 3.42
N LEU A 291 -4.10 12.41 2.41
CA LEU A 291 -5.48 11.99 2.58
C LEU A 291 -5.48 10.73 3.43
N LYS A 292 -5.84 10.87 4.70
CA LYS A 292 -6.06 9.73 5.59
C LYS A 292 -7.07 8.81 4.93
N ALA A 293 -6.72 7.53 4.79
CA ALA A 293 -7.66 6.54 4.31
C ALA A 293 -8.92 6.65 5.18
N ARG A 294 -10.09 6.80 4.54
CA ARG A 294 -11.42 6.84 5.19
C ARG A 294 -11.75 5.56 5.99
N ASN A 295 -10.77 4.68 6.20
CA ASN A 295 -10.85 3.48 7.02
C ASN A 295 -11.01 3.80 8.51
N GLN A 296 -10.71 5.03 8.93
CA GLN A 296 -11.50 5.59 10.01
C GLN A 296 -12.82 6.00 9.39
N VAL A 297 -13.71 5.01 9.22
CA VAL A 297 -15.13 5.27 9.45
C VAL A 297 -15.06 5.96 10.80
N ARG A 298 -15.18 7.29 10.83
CA ARG A 298 -15.43 7.95 12.10
C ARG A 298 -16.59 7.14 12.64
N PRO A 299 -16.44 6.45 13.78
CA PRO A 299 -17.58 5.76 14.36
C PRO A 299 -18.69 6.79 14.27
N LEU A 300 -19.76 6.44 13.53
CA LEU A 300 -20.90 7.32 13.44
C LEU A 300 -21.19 7.70 14.89
N PRO A 301 -21.32 9.00 15.21
CA PRO A 301 -21.65 9.38 16.57
C PRO A 301 -22.78 8.45 17.04
N CYS A 302 -22.62 7.86 18.23
CA CYS A 302 -23.66 6.97 18.76
C CYS A 302 -24.99 7.70 18.61
N ALA A 303 -25.98 7.03 18.01
CA ALA A 303 -27.28 7.63 17.77
C ALA A 303 -27.78 8.20 19.12
N THR A 304 -28.03 9.50 19.14
CA THR A 304 -28.61 10.15 20.31
C THR A 304 -30.07 9.71 20.45
N ASP A 305 -30.64 9.90 21.64
CA ASP A 305 -32.07 9.59 21.84
C ASP A 305 -32.96 10.36 20.85
N ASP A 306 -32.56 11.56 20.45
CA ASP A 306 -33.23 12.35 19.41
C ASP A 306 -33.13 11.69 18.02
N ASP A 307 -31.97 11.16 17.65
CA ASP A 307 -31.80 10.42 16.39
C ASP A 307 -32.69 9.16 16.37
N ILE A 308 -32.77 8.47 17.51
CA ILE A 308 -33.60 7.27 17.68
C ILE A 308 -35.08 7.64 17.58
N ALA A 309 -35.52 8.70 18.27
CA ALA A 309 -36.89 9.21 18.24
C ALA A 309 -37.30 9.70 16.84
N TRP A 310 -36.41 10.43 16.17
CA TRP A 310 -36.64 10.90 14.80
C TRP A 310 -36.81 9.71 13.84
N ASN A 311 -35.94 8.71 13.92
CA ASN A 311 -36.03 7.51 13.08
C ASN A 311 -37.35 6.77 13.35
N GLN A 312 -37.74 6.59 14.62
CA GLN A 312 -39.02 5.98 15.00
C GLN A 312 -40.22 6.76 14.45
N SER A 313 -40.19 8.10 14.46
CA SER A 313 -41.27 8.93 13.90
C SER A 313 -41.44 8.73 12.39
N ILE A 314 -40.33 8.59 11.64
CA ILE A 314 -40.37 8.30 10.20
C ILE A 314 -40.97 6.92 9.95
N TRP A 315 -40.61 5.91 10.73
CA TRP A 315 -41.18 4.57 10.61
C TRP A 315 -42.69 4.55 10.88
N GLN A 316 -43.16 5.34 11.85
CA GLN A 316 -44.59 5.46 12.15
C GLN A 316 -45.34 6.24 11.08
N ALA A 317 -44.79 7.36 10.60
CA ALA A 317 -45.37 8.17 9.54
C ALA A 317 -45.48 7.38 8.21
N GLY A 318 -44.46 6.60 7.87
CA GLY A 318 -44.48 5.73 6.69
C GLY A 318 -45.58 4.66 6.75
N ARG A 319 -45.89 4.11 7.93
CA ARG A 319 -47.00 3.15 8.11
C ARG A 319 -48.39 3.79 7.97
N ALA A 320 -48.54 5.05 8.35
CA ALA A 320 -49.81 5.77 8.21
C ALA A 320 -50.17 6.05 6.75
N VAL A 321 -49.17 6.32 5.91
CA VAL A 321 -49.37 6.60 4.47
C VAL A 321 -49.81 5.36 3.69
N VAL A 322 -49.36 4.16 4.08
CA VAL A 322 -49.75 2.92 3.39
C VAL A 322 -51.22 2.55 3.67
N ARG A 323 -51.72 2.79 4.89
CA ARG A 323 -53.14 2.51 5.22
C ARG A 323 -54.15 3.47 4.59
N GLY A 324 -53.70 4.63 4.10
CA GLY A 324 -54.57 5.60 3.42
C GLY A 324 -54.78 5.33 1.94
N ARG A 325 -53.98 4.45 1.31
CA ARG A 325 -54.07 4.16 -0.13
C ARG A 325 -55.01 3.01 -0.46
N ASP A 326 -55.22 2.09 0.47
CA ASP A 326 -56.11 0.93 0.29
C ASP A 326 -57.61 1.28 0.37
N HIS A 327 -57.98 2.57 0.47
CA HIS A 327 -59.37 3.02 0.47
C HIS A 327 -59.73 3.95 -0.71
N GLN A 328 -58.82 4.17 -1.66
CA GLN A 328 -59.12 4.97 -2.87
C GLN A 328 -58.99 4.20 -4.19
N GLU A 329 -58.53 2.95 -4.21
CA GLU A 329 -58.43 2.15 -5.44
C GLU A 329 -59.63 1.21 -5.70
N GLU A 330 -60.68 1.26 -4.88
CA GLU A 330 -61.90 0.42 -5.10
C GLU A 330 -62.97 1.10 -5.99
N ILE A 331 -62.68 2.27 -6.57
CA ILE A 331 -63.63 3.00 -7.44
C ILE A 331 -62.94 3.45 -8.73
N HIS A 332 -62.54 2.52 -9.60
CA HIS A 332 -62.55 2.69 -11.06
C HIS A 332 -62.07 1.42 -11.78
N CYS A 333 -62.91 0.38 -11.77
CA CYS A 333 -62.84 -0.70 -12.75
C CYS A 333 -63.94 -0.49 -13.81
N GLU A 334 -63.83 0.59 -14.60
CA GLU A 334 -64.68 0.79 -15.77
C GLU A 334 -63.88 0.44 -17.04
N THR A 335 -64.14 -0.77 -17.52
CA THR A 335 -64.19 -1.19 -18.93
C THR A 335 -63.27 -0.46 -19.91
N ARG A 336 -62.09 -1.04 -20.19
CA ARG A 336 -61.39 -0.83 -21.46
C ARG A 336 -61.33 -2.14 -22.25
N SER A 337 -62.13 -2.17 -23.31
CA SER A 337 -62.15 -3.20 -24.34
C SER A 337 -60.80 -3.29 -25.08
N PRO A 338 -60.35 -4.47 -25.51
CA PRO A 338 -59.09 -4.63 -26.22
C PRO A 338 -59.29 -4.37 -27.72
N THR A 339 -58.74 -3.27 -28.23
CA THR A 339 -58.53 -3.10 -29.67
C THR A 339 -57.29 -3.87 -30.10
N SER A 340 -57.55 -5.00 -30.75
CA SER A 340 -56.65 -5.75 -31.61
C SER A 340 -56.00 -4.82 -32.64
N ASN A 341 -54.66 -4.81 -32.71
CA ASN A 341 -53.92 -4.38 -33.89
C ASN A 341 -52.83 -5.40 -34.21
N TYR A 342 -53.17 -6.25 -35.17
CA TYR A 342 -52.25 -6.92 -36.08
C TYR A 342 -51.53 -5.87 -36.93
N ILE A 343 -50.20 -5.88 -37.01
CA ILE A 343 -49.44 -5.49 -38.22
C ILE A 343 -48.19 -6.38 -38.33
N GLU A 344 -47.95 -6.75 -39.59
CA GLU A 344 -47.01 -7.67 -40.25
C GLU A 344 -45.50 -7.51 -39.95
#